data_AF-A0A417YV40-F1
#
_entry.id   AF-A0A417YV40-F1
#
_cell.length_a   1.000
_cell.length_b   1.000
_cell.length_c   1.000
_cell.angle_alpha   90.00
_cell.angle_beta   90.00
_cell.angle_gamma   90.00
#
_symmetry.space_group_name_H-M   'P 1'
#
loop_
_entity.id
_entity.type
_entity.pdbx_description
1 polymer ?
#
loop_
_entity_poly.entity_id
_entity_poly.type
_entity_poly.pdbx_seq_one_letter_code
_entity_poly.pdbx_strand_id
1 'polypeptide(L)' 'MEIEKIYGDLPVLETDRLILRKMTMEDAEDMFSYGSKEEVAKYVTKTKQPQAPVFMHGVRLLFSFLEQTFLK' A
#
# COMPACT_ATOMS: atom_id res chain seq x y z
N MET A 1 -6.96 1.02 -22.65
CA MET A 1 -7.36 0.43 -21.36
C MET A 1 -7.17 1.53 -20.33
N GLU A 2 -8.26 2.13 -19.87
CA GLU A 2 -8.20 3.25 -18.91
C GLU A 2 -8.00 2.64 -17.53
N ILE A 3 -6.80 2.83 -16.99
CA ILE A 3 -6.37 2.25 -15.72
C ILE A 3 -7.25 2.80 -14.58
N GLU A 4 -7.77 4.02 -14.74
CA GLU A 4 -8.74 4.68 -13.87
C GLU A 4 -10.02 3.84 -13.67
N LYS A 5 -10.53 3.19 -14.72
CA LYS A 5 -11.74 2.36 -14.62
C LYS A 5 -11.53 1.06 -13.85
N ILE A 6 -10.29 0.59 -13.76
CA ILE A 6 -9.94 -0.69 -13.11
C ILE A 6 -9.51 -0.46 -11.66
N TYR A 7 -8.80 0.64 -11.36
CA TYR A 7 -8.23 0.90 -10.04
C TYR A 7 -8.86 2.08 -9.29
N GLY A 8 -9.74 2.86 -9.92
CA GLY A 8 -10.44 3.98 -9.28
C GLY A 8 -11.40 3.52 -8.18
N ASP A 9 -12.15 2.45 -8.44
CA ASP A 9 -13.16 1.90 -7.54
C ASP A 9 -12.92 0.38 -7.33
N LEU A 10 -11.93 0.06 -6.50
CA LEU A 10 -11.65 -1.33 -6.13
C LEU A 10 -12.70 -1.80 -5.10
N PRO A 11 -13.43 -2.90 -5.37
CA PRO A 11 -14.45 -3.39 -4.45
C PRO A 11 -13.80 -3.91 -3.16
N VAL A 12 -14.57 -3.85 -2.07
CA VAL A 12 -14.24 -4.56 -0.84
C VAL A 12 -14.60 -6.03 -1.03
N LEU A 13 -13.65 -6.93 -0.77
CA LEU A 13 -13.86 -8.37 -0.78
C LEU A 13 -13.85 -8.89 0.65
N GLU A 14 -14.89 -9.62 1.02
CA GLU A 14 -15.05 -10.17 2.37
C GLU A 14 -15.01 -11.70 2.33
N THR A 15 -14.42 -12.28 3.37
CA THR A 15 -14.41 -13.71 3.65
C THR A 15 -14.74 -13.92 5.12
N ASP A 16 -14.93 -15.16 5.55
CA ASP A 16 -15.24 -15.49 6.95
C ASP A 16 -14.24 -14.94 7.97
N ARG A 17 -12.99 -14.63 7.56
CA ARG A 17 -11.91 -14.19 8.45
C ARG A 17 -11.23 -12.88 8.05
N LEU A 18 -11.45 -12.38 6.84
CA LEU A 18 -10.67 -11.28 6.28
C LEU A 18 -11.53 -10.34 5.45
N ILE A 19 -11.18 -9.05 5.52
CA ILE A 19 -11.67 -7.98 4.66
C ILE A 19 -10.49 -7.48 3.83
N LEU A 20 -10.58 -7.60 2.51
CA LEU A 20 -9.65 -6.99 1.57
C LEU A 20 -10.28 -5.72 1.02
N ARG A 21 -9.74 -4.58 1.42
CA ARG A 21 -10.19 -3.25 1.00
C ARG A 21 -9.03 -2.42 0.46
N LYS A 22 -9.35 -1.30 -0.17
CA LYS A 22 -8.38 -0.25 -0.47
C LYS A 22 -7.71 0.18 0.85
N MET A 23 -6.39 0.26 0.83
CA MET A 23 -5.62 0.74 1.97
C MET A 23 -5.93 2.22 2.19
N THR A 24 -5.88 2.66 3.44
CA THR A 24 -6.02 4.06 3.84
C THR A 24 -4.79 4.51 4.62
N MET A 25 -4.68 5.81 4.93
CA MET A 25 -3.50 6.32 5.65
C MET A 25 -3.42 5.80 7.09
N GLU A 26 -4.55 5.38 7.66
CA GLU A 26 -4.64 4.75 8.97
C GLU A 26 -3.89 3.41 9.02
N ASP A 27 -3.75 2.72 7.88
CA ASP A 27 -3.04 1.44 7.80
C ASP A 27 -1.51 1.60 7.74
N ALA A 28 -1.00 2.83 7.59
CA ALA A 28 0.40 3.06 7.26
C ALA A 28 1.38 2.57 8.35
N GLU A 29 1.01 2.71 9.63
CA GLU A 29 1.81 2.22 10.75
C GLU A 29 1.86 0.69 10.79
N ASP A 30 0.72 0.03 10.60
CA ASP A 30 0.62 -1.43 10.53
C ASP A 30 1.40 -1.99 9.33
N MET A 31 1.29 -1.34 8.18
CA MET A 31 2.06 -1.67 6.99
C MET A 31 3.56 -1.53 7.21
N PHE A 32 4.00 -0.48 7.91
CA PHE A 32 5.41 -0.30 8.26
C PHE A 32 5.88 -1.39 9.22
N SER A 33 5.13 -1.65 10.29
CA SER A 33 5.43 -2.70 11.25
C SER A 33 5.57 -4.07 10.59
N TYR A 34 4.70 -4.40 9.64
CA TYR A 34 4.79 -5.63 8.85
C TYR A 34 5.96 -5.61 7.85
N GLY A 35 6.09 -4.55 7.06
CA GLY A 35 7.06 -4.43 5.97
C GLY A 35 8.51 -4.25 6.42
N SER A 36 8.74 -3.81 7.66
CA SER A 36 10.07 -3.65 8.24
C SER A 36 10.66 -4.94 8.83
N LYS A 37 9.87 -6.01 8.92
CA LYS A 37 10.34 -7.32 9.37
C LYS A 37 11.30 -7.90 8.34
N GLU A 38 12.51 -8.27 8.77
CA GLU A 38 13.54 -8.80 7.87
C GLU A 38 13.06 -10.06 7.13
N GLU A 39 12.33 -10.93 7.83
CA GLU A 39 11.76 -12.16 7.27
C GLU A 39 10.73 -11.91 6.17
N VAL A 40 10.06 -10.76 6.17
CA VAL A 40 9.10 -10.32 5.15
C VAL A 40 9.84 -9.58 4.04
N ALA A 41 10.65 -8.60 4.39
CA ALA A 41 11.33 -7.70 3.46
C ALA A 41 12.30 -8.42 2.51
N LYS A 42 12.94 -9.53 2.96
CA LYS A 42 13.92 -10.27 2.16
C LYS A 42 13.38 -10.86 0.84
N TYR A 43 12.05 -10.98 0.70
CA TYR A 43 11.39 -11.50 -0.49
C TYR A 43 10.84 -10.40 -1.41
N VAL A 44 10.88 -9.14 -0.98
CA VAL A 44 10.45 -7.97 -1.78
C VAL A 44 11.68 -7.40 -2.52
N THR A 45 11.46 -6.87 -3.72
CA THR A 45 12.52 -6.36 -4.62
C THR A 45 13.53 -5.51 -3.85
N LYS A 46 14.80 -5.96 -3.82
CA LYS A 46 15.90 -5.41 -3.00
C LYS A 46 16.09 -3.90 -3.17
N THR A 47 15.42 -3.12 -2.33
CA THR A 47 15.90 -1.82 -1.87
C THR A 47 16.22 -1.97 -0.39
N LYS A 48 17.30 -1.34 0.08
CA LYS A 48 17.81 -1.48 1.45
C LYS A 48 16.66 -1.29 2.46
N GLN A 49 16.70 -2.03 3.59
CA GLN A 49 15.68 -1.97 4.66
C GLN A 49 15.14 -0.54 4.82
N PRO A 50 13.83 -0.33 4.65
CA PRO A 50 13.31 1.00 4.56
C PRO A 50 13.32 1.63 5.95
N GLN A 51 14.05 2.73 6.10
CA GLN A 51 14.05 3.53 7.33
C GLN A 51 12.66 4.14 7.49
N ALA A 52 12.10 4.16 8.71
CA ALA A 52 10.75 4.67 9.02
C ALA A 52 10.34 5.95 8.25
N PRO A 53 11.15 7.03 8.23
CA PRO A 53 10.78 8.23 7.49
C PRO A 53 10.73 8.01 5.97
N VAL A 54 11.57 7.15 5.40
CA VAL A 54 11.63 6.85 3.96
C VAL A 54 10.50 5.91 3.53
N PHE A 55 10.16 4.91 4.36
CA PHE A 55 9.03 4.02 4.09
C PHE A 55 7.72 4.78 4.08
N MET A 56 7.49 5.59 5.12
CA MET A 56 6.28 6.40 5.23
C MET A 56 6.19 7.43 4.10
N HIS A 57 7.32 7.98 3.65
CA HIS A 57 7.34 8.84 2.46
C HIS A 57 7.05 8.06 1.17
N GLY A 58 7.55 6.83 1.03
CA GLY A 58 7.29 5.96 -0.11
C GLY A 58 5.83 5.49 -0.20
N VAL A 59 5.26 5.06 0.93
CA VAL A 59 3.83 4.74 1.04
C VAL A 59 3.01 5.99 0.75
N ARG A 60 3.36 7.15 1.34
CA ARG A 60 2.66 8.40 1.07
C ARG A 60 2.76 8.85 -0.39
N LEU A 61 3.91 8.71 -1.04
CA LEU A 61 4.08 9.00 -2.46
C LEU A 61 3.29 8.03 -3.33
N LEU A 62 3.25 6.74 -3.00
CA LEU A 62 2.40 5.76 -3.67
C LEU A 62 0.92 6.16 -3.52
N PHE A 63 0.48 6.48 -2.31
CA PHE A 63 -0.87 6.95 -2.04
C PHE A 63 -1.22 8.24 -2.78
N SER A 64 -0.37 9.27 -2.71
CA SER A 64 -0.58 10.54 -3.41
C SER A 64 -0.53 10.38 -4.93
N PHE A 65 0.29 9.48 -5.45
CA PHE A 65 0.31 9.13 -6.87
C PHE A 65 -0.97 8.40 -7.27
N LEU A 66 -1.41 7.40 -6.51
CA LEU A 66 -2.66 6.68 -6.76
C LEU A 66 -3.88 7.62 -6.65
N GLU A 67 -3.90 8.57 -5.72
CA GLU A 67 -4.95 9.59 -5.61
C GLU A 67 -4.91 10.58 -6.78
N GLN A 68 -3.74 11.09 -7.18
CA GLN A 68 -3.65 12.04 -8.28
C GLN A 68 -3.91 11.41 -9.66
N THR A 69 -3.56 10.14 -9.83
CA THR A 69 -3.72 9.41 -11.09
C THR A 69 -5.09 8.77 -11.24
N PHE A 70 -5.77 8.40 -10.15
CA PHE A 70 -7.02 7.62 -10.22
C PHE A 70 -8.26 8.25 -9.56
N LEU A 71 -8.16 9.45 -8.95
CA LEU A 71 -9.29 10.16 -8.33
C LEU A 71 -9.70 11.47 -9.05
N LYS A 72 -9.39 11.63 -10.34
CA LYS A 72 -9.94 12.70 -11.19
C LYS A 72 -10.90 12.17 -12.23
#